data_AF-G4ZNR7-F1
#
_entry.id   AF-G4ZNR7-F1
#
_cell.length_a   1.000
_cell.length_b   1.000
_cell.length_c   1.000
_cell.angle_alpha   90.00
_cell.angle_beta   90.00
_cell.angle_gamma   90.00
#
_symmetry.space_group_name_H-M   'P 1'
#
loop_
_entity.id
_entity.type
_entity.pdbx_description
1 polymer ?
#
loop_
_entity_poly.entity_id
_entity_poly.type
_entity_poly.pdbx_seq_one_letter_code
_entity_poly.pdbx_strand_id
1 'polypeptide(L)'
;MSAKKKRNSYSIGFKRSVAGEYKKGVNGFGFAALAAKHKIPSSSIVRKWVEQLGAMKDVAKDRQRSTRTMRRLPGAGRKHEYQQLEVQLHEWVDGRNKKGLRVKDKYIQLQISTSSWL
;
A
#
# COMPACT_ATOMS: atom_id res chain seq x y z
N MET A 1 19.12 22.71 -16.50
CA MET A 1 18.42 22.34 -15.25
C MET A 1 16.96 22.00 -15.59
N SER A 2 16.55 20.73 -15.67
CA SER A 2 15.15 20.41 -15.94
C SER A 2 14.31 20.61 -14.67
N ALA A 3 13.18 21.32 -14.78
CA ALA A 3 12.30 21.54 -13.64
C ALA A 3 11.77 20.20 -13.11
N LYS A 4 11.93 19.95 -11.81
CA LYS A 4 11.40 18.73 -11.15
C LYS A 4 9.89 18.64 -11.40
N LYS A 5 9.47 17.71 -12.24
CA LYS A 5 8.05 17.45 -12.54
C LYS A 5 7.32 17.06 -11.24
N LYS A 6 6.40 17.92 -10.78
CA LYS A 6 5.57 17.65 -9.60
C LYS A 6 4.74 16.39 -9.86
N ARG A 7 4.91 15.36 -9.02
CA ARG A 7 4.18 14.09 -9.16
C ARG A 7 2.77 14.25 -8.59
N ASN A 8 1.75 13.99 -9.41
CA ASN A 8 0.37 13.96 -8.93
C ASN A 8 0.16 12.74 -8.03
N SER A 9 -0.26 12.98 -6.78
CA SER A 9 -0.65 11.93 -5.84
C SER A 9 -2.15 11.68 -5.91
N TYR A 10 -2.54 10.43 -6.14
CA TYR A 10 -3.94 10.00 -6.16
C TYR A 10 -4.25 9.09 -4.99
N SER A 11 -5.45 9.22 -4.42
CA SER A 11 -5.93 8.37 -3.34
C SER A 11 -6.11 6.91 -3.81
N ILE A 12 -6.00 5.95 -2.89
CA ILE A 12 -6.16 4.52 -3.25
C ILE A 12 -7.58 4.20 -3.75
N GLY A 13 -8.61 4.88 -3.21
CA GLY A 13 -9.99 4.76 -3.66
C GLY A 13 -10.18 5.25 -5.09
N PHE A 14 -9.58 6.40 -5.43
CA PHE A 14 -9.62 6.92 -6.80
C PHE A 14 -8.94 5.96 -7.78
N LYS A 15 -7.73 5.51 -7.47
CA LYS A 15 -7.00 4.53 -8.29
C LYS A 15 -7.82 3.25 -8.53
N ARG A 16 -8.46 2.73 -7.47
CA ARG A 16 -9.32 1.54 -7.55
C ARG A 16 -10.53 1.76 -8.43
N SER A 17 -11.18 2.92 -8.34
CA SER A 17 -12.34 3.26 -9.18
C SER A 17 -11.95 3.28 -10.66
N VAL A 18 -10.91 4.03 -11.01
CA VAL A 18 -10.44 4.15 -12.40
C VAL A 18 -10.00 2.79 -12.97
N ALA A 19 -9.25 2.02 -12.18
CA ALA A 19 -8.82 0.68 -12.60
C ALA A 19 -9.98 -0.32 -12.72
N GLY A 20 -11.05 -0.17 -11.92
CA GLY A 20 -12.25 -1.00 -12.00
C GLY A 20 -13.12 -0.72 -13.22
N GLU A 21 -13.03 0.47 -13.81
CA GLU A 21 -13.74 0.82 -15.05
C GLU A 21 -13.12 0.16 -16.29
N TYR A 22 -11.85 -0.27 -16.23
CA TYR A 22 -11.16 -0.84 -17.38
C TYR A 22 -11.81 -2.13 -17.89
N LYS A 23 -12.04 -2.18 -19.20
CA LYS A 23 -12.54 -3.37 -19.90
C LYS A 23 -11.69 -3.62 -21.15
N LYS A 24 -11.10 -4.81 -21.25
CA LYS A 24 -10.26 -5.20 -22.39
C LYS A 24 -11.13 -5.25 -23.66
N GLY A 25 -10.71 -4.52 -24.70
CA GLY A 25 -11.35 -4.55 -26.01
C GLY A 25 -12.66 -3.75 -26.14
N VAL A 26 -13.09 -3.03 -25.10
CA VAL A 26 -14.32 -2.21 -25.16
C VAL A 26 -13.95 -0.75 -25.45
N ASN A 27 -14.55 -0.20 -26.50
CA ASN A 27 -14.32 1.19 -26.88
C ASN A 27 -14.74 2.14 -25.74
N GLY A 28 -13.95 3.18 -25.47
CA GLY A 28 -14.18 4.10 -24.35
C GLY A 28 -13.72 3.62 -22.96
N PHE A 29 -13.36 2.33 -22.80
CA PHE A 29 -12.88 1.75 -21.53
C PHE A 29 -11.42 1.29 -21.57
N GLY A 30 -10.70 1.59 -22.66
CA GLY A 30 -9.25 1.38 -22.77
C GLY A 30 -8.44 2.41 -21.97
N PHE A 31 -7.14 2.16 -21.81
CA PHE A 31 -6.26 2.99 -20.98
C PHE A 31 -6.21 4.47 -21.40
N ALA A 32 -6.21 4.76 -22.70
CA ALA A 32 -6.17 6.13 -23.22
C ALA A 32 -7.48 6.87 -22.96
N ALA A 33 -8.62 6.20 -23.20
CA ALA A 33 -9.94 6.78 -22.96
C ALA A 33 -10.17 7.07 -21.46
N LEU A 34 -9.79 6.15 -20.58
CA LEU A 34 -9.85 6.36 -19.13
C LEU A 34 -8.91 7.47 -18.65
N ALA A 35 -7.71 7.56 -19.23
CA ALA A 35 -6.79 8.64 -18.89
C ALA A 35 -7.37 10.01 -19.28
N ALA A 36 -7.96 10.14 -20.46
CA ALA A 36 -8.64 11.35 -20.91
C ALA A 36 -9.85 11.69 -20.01
N LYS A 37 -10.73 10.72 -19.77
CA LYS A 37 -11.93 10.87 -18.93
C LYS A 37 -11.61 11.39 -17.53
N HIS A 38 -10.57 10.84 -16.90
CA HIS A 38 -10.18 11.16 -15.52
C HIS A 38 -9.08 12.23 -15.43
N LYS A 39 -8.74 12.91 -16.54
CA LYS A 39 -7.70 13.94 -16.63
C LYS A 39 -6.33 13.48 -16.10
N ILE A 40 -6.00 12.22 -16.36
CA ILE A 40 -4.73 11.60 -15.97
C ILE A 40 -3.70 11.85 -17.09
N PRO A 41 -2.50 12.35 -16.76
CA PRO A 41 -1.53 12.77 -17.77
C PRO A 41 -1.02 11.67 -18.72
N SER A 42 -1.20 10.39 -18.38
CA SER A 42 -0.67 9.29 -19.17
C SER A 42 -1.50 8.02 -18.98
N SER A 43 -1.78 7.35 -20.09
CA SER A 43 -2.40 6.02 -20.14
C SER A 43 -1.57 4.95 -19.41
N SER A 44 -0.25 5.12 -19.33
CA SER A 44 0.65 4.23 -18.59
C SER A 44 0.33 4.19 -17.08
N ILE A 45 -0.16 5.29 -16.52
CA ILE A 45 -0.56 5.39 -15.11
C ILE A 45 -1.80 4.52 -14.86
N VAL A 46 -2.77 4.59 -15.78
CA VAL A 46 -4.00 3.78 -15.71
C VAL A 46 -3.66 2.30 -15.84
N ARG A 47 -2.80 1.94 -16.81
CA ARG A 47 -2.32 0.56 -16.97
C ARG A 47 -1.70 0.02 -15.69
N LYS A 48 -0.81 0.79 -15.06
CA LYS A 48 -0.18 0.41 -13.79
C LYS A 48 -1.21 0.18 -12.67
N TRP A 49 -2.26 1.01 -12.61
CA TRP A 49 -3.31 0.82 -11.60
C TRP A 49 -4.17 -0.42 -11.85
N VAL A 50 -4.41 -0.76 -13.12
CA VAL A 50 -5.11 -2.00 -13.51
C VAL A 50 -4.28 -3.22 -13.13
N GLU A 51 -2.97 -3.22 -13.38
CA GLU A 51 -2.06 -4.29 -12.95
C GLU A 51 -2.03 -4.43 -11.41
N GLN A 52 -2.13 -3.30 -10.69
CA GLN A 52 -2.14 -3.27 -9.22
C GLN A 52 -3.54 -3.45 -8.59
N LEU A 53 -4.59 -3.70 -9.39
CA LEU A 53 -5.98 -3.71 -8.92
C LEU A 53 -6.23 -4.80 -7.86
N GLY A 54 -5.60 -5.98 -8.01
CA GLY A 54 -5.66 -7.05 -7.01
C GLY A 54 -5.15 -6.59 -5.65
N ALA A 55 -3.92 -6.07 -5.61
CA ALA A 55 -3.33 -5.52 -4.40
C ALA A 55 -4.14 -4.37 -3.78
N MET A 56 -4.80 -3.52 -4.59
CA MET A 56 -5.71 -2.49 -4.07
C MET A 56 -6.95 -3.08 -3.39
N LYS A 57 -7.49 -4.21 -3.89
CA LYS A 57 -8.63 -4.89 -3.29
C LYS A 57 -8.24 -5.53 -1.96
N ASP A 58 -7.05 -6.11 -1.88
CA ASP A 58 -6.56 -6.75 -0.65
C ASP A 58 -6.30 -5.70 0.44
N VAL A 59 -5.63 -4.60 0.10
CA VAL A 59 -5.43 -3.45 1.01
C VAL A 59 -6.75 -2.83 1.46
N ALA A 60 -7.79 -2.85 0.61
CA ALA A 60 -9.11 -2.32 0.97
C ALA A 60 -9.91 -3.26 1.89
N LYS A 61 -9.68 -4.58 1.82
CA LYS A 61 -10.34 -5.58 2.69
C LYS A 61 -9.74 -5.64 4.09
N ASP A 62 -8.48 -5.24 4.25
CA ASP A 62 -7.77 -5.23 5.53
C ASP A 62 -8.33 -4.13 6.48
N ARG A 63 -9.42 -4.47 7.17
CA ARG A 63 -10.15 -3.61 8.13
C ARG A 63 -9.35 -3.28 9.40
N GLN A 64 -8.25 -4.00 9.68
CA GLN A 64 -7.42 -3.80 10.87
C GLN A 64 -6.37 -2.68 10.72
N ARG A 65 -6.11 -2.20 9.50
CA ARG A 65 -5.12 -1.13 9.23
C ARG A 65 -5.74 0.27 9.34
N SER A 66 -5.32 1.01 10.38
CA SER A 66 -5.66 2.43 10.64
C SER A 66 -5.49 3.35 9.41
N THR A 67 -6.34 4.37 9.34
CA THR A 67 -6.83 5.12 8.17
C THR A 67 -5.83 6.00 7.42
N ARG A 68 -4.70 6.45 8.02
CA ARG A 68 -3.86 7.51 7.39
C ARG A 68 -2.56 7.05 6.76
N THR A 69 -1.90 6.03 7.31
CA THR A 69 -0.54 5.66 6.86
C THR A 69 -0.47 4.29 6.19
N MET A 70 -1.42 3.38 6.49
CA MET A 70 -1.28 1.95 6.19
C MET A 70 -2.09 1.42 5.01
N ARG A 71 -3.08 2.16 4.48
CA ARG A 71 -3.80 1.81 3.22
C ARG A 71 -3.02 2.24 1.98
N ARG A 72 -1.70 2.05 2.00
CA ARG A 72 -0.84 2.30 0.85
C ARG A 72 -0.69 1.02 0.06
N LEU A 73 -0.52 1.15 -1.25
CA LEU A 73 -0.12 0.01 -2.08
C LEU A 73 1.19 -0.58 -1.56
N PRO A 74 1.39 -1.91 -1.63
CA PRO A 74 2.69 -2.50 -1.32
C PRO A 74 3.81 -1.81 -2.12
N GLY A 75 4.87 -1.42 -1.43
CA GLY A 75 5.99 -0.66 -1.99
C GLY A 75 5.78 0.87 -2.12
N ALA A 76 4.64 1.41 -1.69
CA ALA A 76 4.38 2.86 -1.72
C ALA A 76 4.64 3.52 -0.37
N GLY A 77 5.41 4.62 -0.37
CA GLY A 77 5.72 5.42 0.82
C GLY A 77 7.21 5.42 1.17
N ARG A 78 7.55 6.07 2.29
CA ARG A 78 8.89 5.97 2.87
C ARG A 78 9.03 4.55 3.41
N LYS A 79 10.06 3.83 2.94
CA LYS A 79 10.41 2.54 3.50
C LYS A 79 10.92 2.74 4.92
N HIS A 80 10.60 1.78 5.76
CA HIS A 80 11.14 1.64 7.11
C HIS A 80 12.65 1.60 7.04
N GLU A 81 13.32 2.29 7.97
CA GLU A 81 14.78 2.25 8.07
C GLU A 81 15.26 0.83 8.39
N TYR A 82 14.50 0.09 9.19
CA TYR A 82 14.83 -1.26 9.64
C TYR A 82 13.79 -2.29 9.18
N GLN A 83 13.69 -2.50 7.87
CA GLN A 83 12.68 -3.37 7.27
C GLN A 83 12.74 -4.81 7.82
N GLN A 84 13.93 -5.38 8.01
CA GLN A 84 14.09 -6.75 8.54
C GLN A 84 13.63 -6.86 10.00
N LEU A 85 13.97 -5.88 10.84
CA LEU A 85 13.53 -5.81 12.23
C LEU A 85 12.02 -5.69 12.35
N GLU A 86 11.37 -4.90 11.48
CA GLU A 86 9.90 -4.81 11.47
C GLU A 86 9.24 -6.14 11.10
N VAL A 87 9.82 -6.93 10.18
CA VAL A 87 9.31 -8.26 9.84
C VAL A 87 9.44 -9.21 11.04
N GLN A 88 10.61 -9.28 11.66
CA GLN A 88 10.83 -10.14 12.83
C GLN A 88 9.92 -9.77 14.01
N LEU A 89 9.75 -8.47 14.26
CA LEU A 89 8.84 -7.99 15.30
C LEU A 89 7.39 -8.38 14.99
N HIS A 90 6.96 -8.27 13.74
CA HIS A 90 5.62 -8.66 13.32
C HIS A 90 5.36 -10.15 13.54
N GLU A 91 6.28 -11.01 13.11
CA GLU A 91 6.18 -12.47 13.32
C GLU A 91 6.11 -12.84 14.80
N TRP A 92 6.91 -12.18 15.64
CA TRP A 92 6.90 -12.40 17.09
C TRP A 92 5.58 -11.97 17.73
N VAL A 93 5.04 -10.79 17.36
CA VAL A 93 3.75 -10.30 17.83
C VAL A 93 2.63 -11.23 17.40
N ASP A 94 2.61 -11.67 16.15
CA ASP A 94 1.62 -12.60 15.62
C ASP A 94 1.66 -13.95 16.34
N GLY A 95 2.86 -14.47 16.62
CA GLY A 95 3.05 -15.69 17.40
C GLY A 95 2.49 -15.60 18.83
N ARG A 96 2.60 -14.43 19.47
CA ARG A 96 2.03 -14.15 20.79
C ARG A 96 0.50 -13.99 20.73
N ASN A 97 0.00 -13.24 19.75
CA ASN A 97 -1.43 -13.02 19.55
C ASN A 97 -2.17 -14.35 19.28
N LYS A 98 -1.58 -15.26 18.50
CA LYS A 98 -2.12 -16.62 18.28
C LYS A 98 -2.23 -17.45 19.55
N LYS A 99 -1.42 -17.15 20.58
CA LYS A 99 -1.48 -17.78 21.91
C LYS A 99 -2.49 -17.08 22.85
N GLY A 100 -3.30 -16.15 22.33
CA GLY A 100 -4.25 -15.35 23.13
C GLY A 100 -3.59 -14.26 23.97
N LEU A 101 -2.28 -14.04 23.82
CA LEU A 101 -1.55 -13.01 24.55
C LEU A 101 -1.60 -11.70 23.78
N ARG A 102 -2.17 -10.65 24.39
CA ARG A 102 -2.10 -9.30 23.84
C ARG A 102 -0.75 -8.67 24.16
N VAL A 103 0.07 -8.48 23.13
CA VAL A 103 1.36 -7.78 23.27
C VAL A 103 1.12 -6.28 23.51
N LYS A 104 1.74 -5.74 24.55
CA LYS A 104 1.80 -4.31 24.86
C LYS A 104 3.17 -3.75 24.49
N ASP A 105 3.25 -2.47 24.17
CA ASP A 105 4.50 -1.78 23.83
C ASP A 105 5.61 -1.97 24.86
N LYS A 106 5.26 -2.00 26.16
CA LYS A 106 6.23 -2.27 27.23
C LYS A 106 6.93 -3.63 27.08
N TYR A 107 6.24 -4.64 26.55
CA TYR A 107 6.84 -5.96 26.30
C TYR A 107 7.74 -5.97 25.07
N ILE A 108 7.44 -5.14 24.06
CA ILE A 108 8.30 -4.96 22.89
C ILE A 108 9.61 -4.31 23.32
N GLN A 109 9.54 -3.23 24.12
CA GLN A 109 10.72 -2.56 24.67
C GLN A 109 11.54 -3.49 25.58
N LEU A 110 10.87 -4.28 26.43
CA LEU A 110 11.55 -5.25 27.29
C LEU A 110 12.25 -6.33 26.47
N GLN A 111 11.60 -6.87 25.44
CA GLN A 111 12.18 -7.87 24.55
C GLN A 111 13.45 -7.34 23.86
N ILE A 112 13.43 -6.09 23.38
CA ILE A 112 14.60 -5.42 22.78
C ILE A 112 15.72 -5.24 23.81
N SER A 113 15.38 -4.95 25.07
CA SER A 113 16.37 -4.80 26.15
C SER A 113 16.98 -6.12 26.62
N THR A 114 16.23 -7.23 26.54
CA THR A 114 16.68 -8.55 27.03
C THR A 114 17.28 -9.43 25.95
N SER A 115 16.90 -9.24 24.70
CA SER A 115 17.46 -9.93 23.54
C SER A 115 18.35 -8.91 22.83
N SER A 116 19.67 -8.97 23.01
CA SER A 116 20.64 -8.12 22.32
C SER A 116 20.44 -8.22 20.80
N TRP A 117 19.59 -7.37 20.24
CA TRP A 117 19.35 -7.21 18.80
C TRP A 117 19.97 -5.92 18.28
N LEU A 118 21.12 -5.57 18.87
CA LEU A 118 22.17 -4.64 18.45
C LEU A 118 23.49 -5.27 18.92
#